data_AF-A0A2E4RMP7-F1
#
_entry.id   AF-A0A2E4RMP7-F1
#
_cell.length_a   1.000
_cell.length_b   1.000
_cell.length_c   1.000
_cell.angle_alpha   90.00
_cell.angle_beta   90.00
_cell.angle_gamma   90.00
#
_symmetry.space_group_name_H-M   'P 1'
#
loop_
_entity.id
_entity.type
_entity.pdbx_description
1 polymer ?
#
loop_
_entity_poly.entity_id
_entity_poly.type
_entity_poly.pdbx_seq_one_letter_code
_entity_poly.pdbx_strand_id
1 'polypeptide(L)'
;MTGPKLNEKATIAGERSGTRAVARHVRSSASKARVVLNLIRGLDVRSADEVLMLTERGIARDIRKVLRSAVANAVNNDEQDASELYVIACFADEGSTLRRFRPRARGRATRIRKRTCHITVIVARMSDERLAVIQARAEGASASAQASRRARVERSRQRAEEAKGAIDAVNEAEDEIIDEGADVEAVDDTEAPDVAEDAAEDTVEETEDVAEAEAESDDEAETESETDDDASTEEEQN
;
A
#
# COMPACT_ATOMS: atom_id res chain seq x y z
N MET A 1 12.53 26.39 18.53
CA MET A 1 11.93 26.79 17.25
C MET A 1 10.87 25.76 16.88
N THR A 2 9.62 26.02 17.24
CA THR A 2 8.48 25.36 16.61
C THR A 2 8.00 26.39 15.60
N GLY A 3 7.95 26.05 14.31
CA GLY A 3 7.42 26.93 13.27
C GLY A 3 6.01 27.43 13.61
N PRO A 4 5.49 28.41 12.87
CA PRO A 4 4.16 28.97 13.14
C PRO A 4 3.14 27.84 13.28
N LYS A 5 2.30 27.92 14.33
CA LYS A 5 1.12 27.06 14.46
C LYS A 5 0.26 27.34 13.24
N LEU A 6 0.30 26.49 12.22
CA LEU A 6 -0.50 26.58 10.98
C LEU A 6 -2.00 26.33 11.24
N ASN A 7 -2.51 26.77 12.39
CA ASN A 7 -3.92 26.71 12.76
C ASN A 7 -4.73 27.86 12.13
N GLU A 8 -4.09 28.83 11.46
CA GLU A 8 -4.76 30.06 11.02
C GLU A 8 -5.61 29.89 9.76
N LYS A 9 -5.39 28.86 8.93
CA LYS A 9 -6.22 28.65 7.71
C LYS A 9 -7.40 27.68 7.89
N ALA A 10 -7.49 26.94 8.99
CA ALA A 10 -8.50 25.88 9.18
C ALA A 10 -9.38 26.06 10.42
N THR A 11 -9.25 27.18 11.14
CA THR A 11 -10.14 27.48 12.28
C THR A 11 -10.56 28.93 12.25
N ILE A 12 -11.33 29.28 11.21
CA ILE A 12 -12.21 30.46 11.28
C ILE A 12 -13.49 29.99 11.97
N ALA A 13 -13.68 30.45 13.21
CA ALA A 13 -14.97 30.65 13.87
C ALA A 13 -16.13 29.66 13.54
N GLY A 14 -15.94 28.35 13.77
CA GLY A 14 -17.06 27.40 13.78
C GLY A 14 -17.52 26.87 12.41
N GLU A 15 -16.85 27.24 11.32
CA GLU A 15 -17.04 26.56 10.04
C GLU A 15 -16.25 25.24 10.04
N ARG A 16 -16.95 24.13 9.81
CA ARG A 16 -16.35 22.79 9.68
C ARG A 16 -15.57 22.74 8.36
N SER A 17 -14.36 23.27 8.34
CA SER A 17 -13.43 23.05 7.22
C SER A 17 -12.87 21.62 7.29
N GLY A 18 -13.71 20.64 6.93
CA GLY A 18 -13.33 19.25 6.75
C GLY A 18 -13.83 18.26 7.83
N THR A 19 -13.60 16.99 7.55
CA THR A 19 -13.98 15.83 8.36
C THR A 19 -12.88 15.49 9.35
N ARG A 20 -13.23 15.27 10.61
CA ARG A 20 -12.26 15.05 11.70
C ARG A 20 -12.31 13.63 12.25
N ALA A 21 -11.15 13.06 12.54
CA ALA A 21 -10.99 11.91 13.43
C ALA A 21 -10.07 12.24 14.61
N VAL A 22 -10.36 11.66 15.78
CA VAL A 22 -9.60 11.88 17.02
C VAL A 22 -9.34 10.56 17.72
N ALA A 23 -8.08 10.29 18.04
CA ALA A 23 -7.71 9.26 19.01
C ALA A 23 -7.34 9.93 20.34
N ARG A 24 -8.02 9.52 21.42
CA ARG A 24 -7.78 10.06 22.76
C ARG A 24 -7.01 9.08 23.64
N HIS A 25 -6.21 9.62 24.57
CA HIS A 25 -5.46 8.87 25.58
C HIS A 25 -4.43 7.87 25.00
N VAL A 26 -3.87 8.19 23.82
CA VAL A 26 -2.79 7.41 23.21
C VAL A 26 -1.58 7.41 24.14
N ARG A 27 -1.00 6.23 24.41
CA ARG A 27 0.10 6.02 25.37
C ARG A 27 1.46 6.45 24.82
N SER A 28 1.55 7.71 24.39
CA SER A 28 2.77 8.32 23.85
C SER A 28 2.90 9.79 24.26
N SER A 29 4.10 10.37 24.06
CA SER A 29 4.32 11.80 24.25
C SER A 29 3.86 12.57 23.02
N ALA A 30 3.15 13.67 23.21
CA ALA A 30 2.72 14.55 22.11
C ALA A 30 3.89 15.02 21.24
N SER A 31 5.07 15.25 21.83
CA SER A 31 6.27 15.62 21.07
C SER A 31 6.71 14.56 20.05
N LYS A 32 6.59 13.27 20.38
CA LYS A 32 6.92 12.18 19.44
C LYS A 32 5.90 12.09 18.31
N ALA A 33 4.62 12.32 18.63
CA ALA A 33 3.54 12.35 17.63
C ALA A 33 3.75 13.50 16.64
N ARG A 34 4.05 14.71 17.14
CA ARG A 34 4.23 15.91 16.32
C ARG A 34 5.31 15.75 15.24
N VAL A 35 6.39 15.04 15.53
CA VAL A 35 7.44 14.77 14.53
C VAL A 35 6.89 14.01 13.33
N VAL A 36 6.09 12.97 13.57
CA VAL A 36 5.48 12.17 12.50
C VAL A 36 4.35 12.94 11.80
N LEU A 37 3.50 13.65 12.57
CA LEU A 37 2.42 14.45 12.01
C LEU A 37 2.92 15.59 11.10
N ASN A 38 4.15 16.07 11.29
CA ASN A 38 4.73 17.06 10.40
C ASN A 38 5.06 16.51 9.02
N LEU A 39 5.29 15.20 8.87
CA LEU A 39 5.59 14.56 7.58
C LEU A 39 4.35 14.50 6.68
N ILE A 40 3.17 14.28 7.26
CA ILE A 40 1.92 14.06 6.52
C ILE A 40 1.11 15.34 6.27
N ARG A 41 1.53 16.49 6.82
CA ARG A 41 0.75 17.72 6.74
C ARG A 41 0.71 18.23 5.29
N GLY A 42 -0.50 18.42 4.75
CA GLY A 42 -0.70 18.97 3.41
C GLY A 42 -0.49 17.97 2.26
N LEU A 43 -0.19 16.70 2.58
CA LEU A 43 -0.15 15.60 1.62
C LEU A 43 -1.55 15.09 1.30
N ASP A 44 -1.68 14.48 0.13
CA ASP A 44 -2.82 13.64 -0.24
C ASP A 44 -2.89 12.40 0.66
N VAL A 45 -4.09 11.84 0.80
CA VAL A 45 -4.34 10.70 1.70
C VAL A 45 -3.50 9.47 1.31
N ARG A 46 -3.29 9.21 0.02
CA ARG A 46 -2.52 8.06 -0.47
C ARG A 46 -1.05 8.18 -0.07
N SER A 47 -0.40 9.29 -0.44
CA SER A 47 0.98 9.58 -0.07
C SER A 47 1.16 9.63 1.45
N ALA A 48 0.17 10.15 2.19
CA ALA A 48 0.21 10.15 3.65
C ALA A 48 0.18 8.73 4.25
N ASP A 49 -0.63 7.80 3.72
CA ASP A 49 -0.66 6.40 4.19
C ASP A 49 0.67 5.69 3.89
N GLU A 50 1.26 5.92 2.72
CA GLU A 50 2.58 5.39 2.33
C GLU A 50 3.69 5.88 3.25
N VAL A 51 3.77 7.20 3.48
CA VAL A 51 4.74 7.80 4.40
C VAL A 51 4.60 7.21 5.81
N LEU A 52 3.37 7.04 6.30
CA LEU A 52 3.13 6.46 7.62
C LEU A 52 3.47 4.96 7.68
N MET A 53 3.31 4.24 6.58
CA MET A 53 3.66 2.82 6.48
C MET A 53 5.18 2.61 6.53
N LEU A 54 5.95 3.47 5.86
CA LEU A 54 7.41 3.39 5.78
C LEU A 54 8.14 4.06 6.96
N THR A 55 7.42 4.81 7.79
CA THR A 55 8.02 5.49 8.94
C THR A 55 8.36 4.49 10.06
N GLU A 56 9.64 4.41 10.42
CA GLU A 56 10.16 3.51 11.48
C GLU A 56 9.62 3.79 12.90
N ARG A 57 9.11 5.01 13.14
CA ARG A 57 8.63 5.40 14.48
C ARG A 57 7.34 4.66 14.81
N GLY A 58 7.33 3.89 15.90
CA GLY A 58 6.15 3.10 16.31
C GLY A 58 4.82 3.86 16.47
N ILE A 59 4.85 5.17 16.73
CA ILE A 59 3.64 6.01 16.79
C ILE A 59 2.96 6.21 15.42
N ALA A 60 3.67 5.98 14.32
CA ALA A 60 3.11 6.06 12.97
C ALA A 60 1.96 5.06 12.79
N ARG A 61 2.03 3.90 13.44
CA ARG A 61 0.96 2.88 13.43
C ARG A 61 -0.35 3.42 14.01
N ASP A 62 -0.27 4.15 15.14
CA ASP A 62 -1.45 4.76 15.77
C ASP A 62 -2.00 5.90 14.90
N ILE A 63 -1.13 6.74 14.34
CA ILE A 63 -1.52 7.85 13.46
C ILE A 63 -2.19 7.32 12.18
N ARG A 64 -1.66 6.24 11.60
CA ARG A 64 -2.22 5.59 10.41
C ARG A 64 -3.65 5.09 10.65
N LYS A 65 -3.93 4.51 11.82
CA LYS A 65 -5.30 4.13 12.21
C LYS A 65 -6.23 5.35 12.28
N VAL A 66 -5.76 6.47 12.82
CA VAL A 66 -6.54 7.72 12.87
C VAL A 66 -6.79 8.29 11.48
N LEU A 67 -5.79 8.26 10.60
CA LEU A 67 -5.95 8.70 9.20
C LEU A 67 -7.00 7.85 8.48
N ARG A 68 -6.92 6.52 8.58
CA ARG A 68 -7.92 5.61 7.99
C ARG A 68 -9.32 5.85 8.54
N SER A 69 -9.45 6.13 9.84
CA SER A 69 -10.74 6.51 10.43
C SER A 69 -11.25 7.85 9.91
N ALA A 70 -10.37 8.83 9.67
CA ALA A 70 -10.78 10.12 9.07
C ALA A 70 -11.32 9.94 7.65
N VAL A 71 -10.64 9.12 6.84
CA VAL A 71 -11.08 8.77 5.47
C VAL A 71 -12.41 8.03 5.51
N ALA A 72 -12.57 7.02 6.38
CA ALA A 72 -13.83 6.29 6.52
C ALA A 72 -14.99 7.22 6.92
N ASN A 73 -14.75 8.18 7.81
CA ASN A 73 -15.75 9.19 8.17
C ASN A 73 -16.12 10.08 6.98
N ALA A 74 -15.14 10.49 6.17
CA ALA A 74 -15.37 11.35 5.02
C ALA A 74 -16.16 10.63 3.91
N VAL A 75 -15.88 9.34 3.70
CA VAL A 75 -16.58 8.50 2.70
C VAL A 75 -18.00 8.20 3.17
N ASN A 76 -18.17 7.74 4.41
CA ASN A 76 -19.47 7.22 4.85
C ASN A 76 -20.44 8.31 5.33
N ASN A 77 -19.93 9.39 5.94
CA ASN A 77 -20.80 10.42 6.53
C ASN A 77 -20.92 11.66 5.64
N ASP A 78 -19.84 12.02 4.92
CA ASP A 78 -19.80 13.23 4.09
C ASP A 78 -19.85 12.90 2.58
N GLU A 79 -19.96 11.61 2.21
CA GLU A 79 -20.07 11.09 0.84
C GLU A 79 -18.95 11.59 -0.11
N GLN A 80 -17.75 11.81 0.43
CA GLN A 80 -16.59 12.27 -0.34
C GLN A 80 -15.78 11.10 -0.92
N ASP A 81 -15.25 11.27 -2.13
CA ASP A 81 -14.35 10.28 -2.72
C ASP A 81 -12.98 10.26 -2.02
N ALA A 82 -12.50 9.07 -1.67
CA ALA A 82 -11.25 8.90 -0.92
C ALA A 82 -10.00 9.37 -1.68
N SER A 83 -10.02 9.38 -3.01
CA SER A 83 -8.89 9.82 -3.85
C SER A 83 -8.75 11.34 -3.93
N GLU A 84 -9.83 12.07 -3.65
CA GLU A 84 -9.86 13.53 -3.70
C GLU A 84 -9.53 14.19 -2.35
N LEU A 85 -9.23 13.39 -1.31
CA LEU A 85 -8.98 13.87 0.04
C LEU A 85 -7.50 14.21 0.27
N TYR A 86 -7.27 15.26 1.06
CA TYR A 86 -5.95 15.62 1.57
C TYR A 86 -6.00 15.98 3.05
N VAL A 87 -4.84 15.92 3.71
CA VAL A 87 -4.69 16.29 5.12
C VAL A 87 -4.59 17.81 5.24
N ILE A 88 -5.70 18.47 5.59
CA ILE A 88 -5.74 19.92 5.83
C ILE A 88 -4.98 20.30 7.10
N ALA A 89 -5.24 19.58 8.20
CA ALA A 89 -4.64 19.88 9.49
C ALA A 89 -4.47 18.61 10.32
N CYS A 90 -3.32 18.54 10.99
CA CYS A 90 -3.00 17.43 11.87
C CYS A 90 -2.15 17.93 13.04
N PHE A 91 -2.57 17.59 14.25
CA PHE A 91 -1.93 18.03 15.49
C PHE A 91 -2.10 17.01 16.61
N ALA A 92 -1.20 17.12 17.59
CA ALA A 92 -1.23 16.31 18.79
C ALA A 92 -1.15 17.19 20.05
N ASP A 93 -2.16 17.04 20.89
CA ASP A 93 -2.28 17.73 22.17
C ASP A 93 -1.79 16.86 23.32
N GLU A 94 -1.37 17.50 24.40
CA GLU A 94 -0.97 16.81 25.61
C GLU A 94 -2.21 16.25 26.32
N GLY A 95 -2.16 14.99 26.70
CA GLY A 95 -3.21 14.33 27.47
C GLY A 95 -2.86 14.22 28.95
N SER A 96 -3.67 13.45 29.68
CA SER A 96 -3.45 13.19 31.10
C SER A 96 -2.07 12.55 31.34
N THR A 97 -1.32 13.12 32.29
CA THR A 97 0.03 12.65 32.61
C THR A 97 0.03 11.93 33.95
N LEU A 98 0.30 10.64 33.93
CA LEU A 98 0.44 9.84 35.14
C LEU A 98 1.82 10.07 35.78
N ARG A 99 1.84 10.21 37.10
CA ARG A 99 3.06 10.40 37.90
C ARG A 99 3.47 9.05 38.51
N ARG A 100 4.73 8.66 38.34
CA ARG A 100 5.36 7.49 38.99
C ARG A 100 6.67 7.92 39.62
N PHE A 101 7.03 7.35 40.76
CA PHE A 101 8.31 7.63 41.42
C PHE A 101 9.29 6.49 41.16
N ARG A 102 10.56 6.83 40.91
CA ARG A 102 11.64 5.86 40.81
C ARG A 102 12.69 6.18 41.89
N PRO A 103 13.07 5.20 42.73
CA PRO A 103 14.12 5.38 43.72
C PRO A 103 15.45 5.65 43.03
N ARG A 104 16.28 6.50 43.65
CA ARG A 104 17.63 6.87 43.22
C ARG A 104 18.56 6.82 44.43
N ALA A 105 19.86 6.89 44.15
CA ALA A 105 20.90 6.86 45.18
C ALA A 105 20.68 7.93 46.27
N ARG A 106 21.15 7.64 47.49
CA ARG A 106 21.08 8.52 48.67
C ARG A 106 19.64 8.91 49.08
N GLY A 107 18.69 7.95 49.03
CA GLY A 107 17.31 8.17 49.49
C GLY A 107 16.47 9.13 48.63
N ARG A 108 16.94 9.49 47.43
CA ARG A 108 16.24 10.44 46.55
C ARG A 108 15.17 9.72 45.73
N ALA A 109 14.02 10.36 45.52
CA ALA A 109 12.99 9.88 44.60
C ALA A 109 12.81 10.87 43.44
N THR A 110 12.99 10.40 42.21
CA THR A 110 12.75 11.21 41.00
C THR A 110 11.42 10.83 40.36
N ARG A 111 10.72 11.82 39.79
CA ARG A 111 9.41 11.62 39.16
C ARG A 111 9.58 11.24 37.68
N ILE A 112 8.92 10.16 37.28
CA ILE A 112 8.75 9.73 35.90
C ILE A 112 7.34 10.11 35.46
N ARG A 113 7.25 10.85 34.36
CA ARG A 113 5.99 11.24 33.74
C ARG A 113 5.62 10.23 32.66
N LYS A 114 4.55 9.47 32.86
CA LYS A 114 3.93 8.63 31.82
C LYS A 114 2.89 9.48 31.10
N ARG A 115 3.35 10.20 30.08
CA ARG A 115 2.55 11.11 29.27
C ARG A 115 1.61 10.32 28.37
N THR A 116 0.44 10.92 28.08
CA THR A 116 -0.45 10.50 27.01
C THR A 116 -0.66 11.67 26.05
N CYS A 117 -1.22 11.41 24.88
CA CYS A 117 -1.58 12.44 23.93
C CYS A 117 -2.95 12.20 23.29
N HIS A 118 -3.51 13.27 22.75
CA HIS A 118 -4.69 13.23 21.88
C HIS A 118 -4.23 13.58 20.48
N ILE A 119 -4.53 12.74 19.50
CA ILE A 119 -4.15 12.92 18.10
C ILE A 119 -5.40 13.32 17.33
N THR A 120 -5.32 14.41 16.60
CA THR A 120 -6.41 14.91 15.76
C THR A 120 -5.92 15.01 14.33
N VAL A 121 -6.66 14.39 13.41
CA VAL A 121 -6.45 14.49 11.96
C VAL A 121 -7.73 15.03 11.35
N ILE A 122 -7.58 16.01 10.47
CA ILE A 122 -8.67 16.62 9.71
C ILE A 122 -8.33 16.43 8.23
N VAL A 123 -9.29 15.91 7.47
CA VAL A 123 -9.22 15.72 6.02
C VAL A 123 -10.25 16.59 5.34
N ALA A 124 -9.95 17.03 4.13
CA ALA A 124 -10.88 17.80 3.31
C ALA A 124 -10.70 17.42 1.83
N ARG A 125 -11.73 17.67 1.03
CA ARG A 125 -11.64 17.60 -0.43
C ARG A 125 -10.67 18.64 -0.96
N MET A 126 -9.79 18.24 -1.88
CA MET A 126 -8.87 19.13 -2.58
C MET A 126 -9.62 20.16 -3.41
N SER A 127 -8.97 21.30 -3.72
CA SER A 127 -9.52 22.25 -4.70
C SER A 127 -9.50 21.65 -6.10
N ASP A 128 -10.44 22.06 -6.95
CA ASP A 128 -10.58 21.57 -8.32
C ASP A 128 -9.30 21.76 -9.14
N GLU A 129 -8.59 22.88 -8.96
CA GLU A 129 -7.29 23.13 -9.58
C GLU A 129 -6.25 22.06 -9.23
N ARG A 130 -6.23 21.63 -7.96
CA ARG A 130 -5.25 20.66 -7.46
C ARG A 130 -5.58 19.25 -7.96
N LEU A 131 -6.87 18.93 -8.07
CA LEU A 131 -7.35 17.68 -8.68
C LEU A 131 -6.96 17.61 -10.16
N ALA A 132 -7.14 18.70 -10.92
CA ALA A 132 -6.77 18.74 -12.33
C ALA A 132 -5.27 18.50 -12.55
N VAL A 133 -4.40 19.08 -11.71
CA VAL A 133 -2.95 18.85 -11.79
C VAL A 133 -2.60 17.38 -11.48
N ILE A 134 -3.26 16.77 -10.50
CA ILE A 134 -3.03 15.36 -10.14
C ILE A 134 -3.51 14.44 -11.25
N GLN A 135 -4.69 14.70 -11.82
CA GLN A 135 -5.24 13.94 -12.94
C GLN A 135 -4.35 14.06 -14.18
N ALA A 136 -3.94 15.27 -14.55
CA ALA A 136 -3.02 15.49 -15.67
C ALA A 136 -1.66 14.79 -15.47
N ARG A 137 -1.14 14.77 -14.23
CA ARG A 137 0.07 13.99 -13.92
C ARG A 137 -0.15 12.49 -14.02
N ALA A 138 -1.28 11.99 -13.53
CA ALA A 138 -1.62 10.57 -13.60
C ALA A 138 -1.83 10.10 -15.04
N GLU A 139 -2.47 10.91 -15.87
CA GLU A 139 -2.63 10.70 -17.31
C GLU A 139 -1.29 10.75 -18.05
N GLY A 140 -0.43 11.72 -17.74
CA GLY A 140 0.93 11.78 -18.30
C GLY A 140 1.79 10.57 -17.93
N ALA A 141 1.67 10.10 -16.69
CA ALA A 141 2.35 8.89 -16.23
C ALA A 141 1.80 7.62 -16.91
N SER A 142 0.48 7.50 -17.07
CA SER A 142 -0.13 6.35 -17.73
C SER A 142 0.14 6.32 -19.24
N ALA A 143 0.10 7.48 -19.90
CA ALA A 143 0.40 7.61 -21.33
C ALA A 143 1.86 7.25 -21.63
N SER A 144 2.82 7.72 -20.83
CA SER A 144 4.24 7.37 -20.99
C SER A 144 4.51 5.89 -20.68
N ALA A 145 3.84 5.31 -19.67
CA ALA A 145 3.91 3.88 -19.39
C ALA A 145 3.31 3.03 -20.53
N GLN A 146 2.19 3.46 -21.12
CA GLN A 146 1.59 2.79 -22.27
C GLN A 146 2.47 2.91 -23.53
N ALA A 147 3.07 4.06 -23.79
CA ALA A 147 3.98 4.28 -24.90
C ALA A 147 5.24 3.41 -24.78
N SER A 148 5.87 3.37 -23.61
CA SER A 148 7.03 2.50 -23.35
C SER A 148 6.69 1.01 -23.45
N ARG A 149 5.51 0.59 -22.98
CA ARG A 149 5.01 -0.78 -23.15
C ARG A 149 4.80 -1.12 -24.63
N ARG A 150 4.13 -0.24 -25.40
CA ARG A 150 3.92 -0.43 -26.85
C ARG A 150 5.24 -0.54 -27.60
N ALA A 151 6.19 0.36 -27.33
CA ALA A 151 7.51 0.33 -27.94
C ALA A 151 8.33 -0.92 -27.56
N ARG A 152 8.13 -1.50 -26.37
CA ARG A 152 8.75 -2.78 -25.99
C ARG A 152 8.10 -3.96 -26.73
N VAL A 153 6.78 -4.00 -26.81
CA VAL A 153 6.04 -5.05 -27.53
C VAL A 153 6.35 -5.05 -29.02
N GLU A 154 6.43 -3.86 -29.62
CA GLU A 154 6.76 -3.69 -31.03
C GLU A 154 8.19 -4.16 -31.33
N ARG A 155 9.16 -3.81 -30.49
CA ARG A 155 10.53 -4.35 -30.58
C ARG A 155 10.60 -5.86 -30.41
N SER A 156 9.77 -6.43 -29.53
CA SER A 156 9.69 -7.89 -29.37
C SER A 156 9.09 -8.58 -30.58
N ARG A 157 8.07 -7.98 -31.23
CA ARG A 157 7.46 -8.50 -32.45
C ARG A 157 8.42 -8.43 -33.63
N GLN A 158 9.14 -7.32 -33.79
CA GLN A 158 10.16 -7.16 -34.82
C GLN A 158 11.26 -8.23 -34.67
N ARG A 159 11.77 -8.46 -33.46
CA ARG A 159 12.74 -9.55 -33.22
C ARG A 159 12.18 -10.94 -33.51
N ALA A 160 10.90 -11.18 -33.21
CA ALA A 160 10.26 -12.46 -33.51
C ALA A 160 10.04 -12.65 -35.03
N GLU A 161 9.74 -11.58 -35.76
CA GLU A 161 9.62 -11.59 -37.23
C GLU A 161 10.99 -11.74 -37.90
N GLU A 162 12.03 -11.08 -37.40
CA GLU A 162 13.42 -11.26 -37.85
C GLU A 162 13.92 -12.68 -37.58
N ALA A 163 13.63 -13.24 -36.40
CA ALA A 163 13.98 -14.62 -36.09
C ALA A 163 13.20 -15.61 -36.97
N LYS A 164 11.91 -15.36 -37.24
CA LYS A 164 11.13 -16.17 -38.20
C LYS A 164 11.69 -16.06 -39.61
N GLY A 165 11.97 -14.86 -40.10
CA GLY A 165 12.57 -14.66 -41.42
C GLY A 165 13.96 -15.28 -41.55
N ALA A 166 14.74 -15.32 -40.46
CA ALA A 166 16.02 -16.02 -40.43
C ALA A 166 15.83 -17.54 -40.47
N ILE A 167 14.84 -18.08 -39.75
CA ILE A 167 14.50 -19.51 -39.77
C ILE A 167 13.95 -19.90 -41.15
N ASP A 168 13.07 -19.10 -41.74
CA ASP A 168 12.51 -19.33 -43.08
C ASP A 168 13.60 -19.27 -44.15
N ALA A 169 14.57 -18.36 -44.04
CA ALA A 169 15.72 -18.30 -44.95
C ALA A 169 16.70 -19.48 -44.79
N VAL A 170 16.85 -20.02 -43.57
CA VAL A 170 17.61 -21.25 -43.34
C VAL A 170 16.88 -22.46 -43.94
N ASN A 171 15.56 -22.54 -43.78
CA ASN A 171 14.75 -23.60 -44.38
C ASN A 171 14.73 -23.52 -45.92
N GLU A 172 14.64 -22.33 -46.51
CA GLU A 172 14.75 -22.14 -47.97
C GLU A 172 16.15 -22.51 -48.50
N ALA A 173 17.22 -22.23 -47.74
CA ALA A 173 18.57 -22.66 -48.09
C ALA A 173 18.76 -24.18 -47.97
N GLU A 174 18.12 -24.84 -47.00
CA GLU A 174 18.09 -26.30 -46.90
C GLU A 174 17.28 -26.94 -48.04
N ASP A 175 16.16 -26.34 -48.44
CA ASP A 175 15.34 -26.81 -49.58
C ASP A 175 16.08 -26.63 -50.93
N GLU A 176 16.90 -25.59 -51.10
CA GLU A 176 17.77 -25.44 -52.29
C GLU A 176 18.96 -26.42 -52.32
N ILE A 177 19.48 -26.84 -51.16
CA ILE A 177 20.54 -27.87 -51.08
C ILE A 177 19.98 -29.27 -51.38
N ILE A 178 18.68 -29.50 -51.16
CA ILE A 178 18.01 -30.77 -51.49
C ILE A 178 17.70 -30.88 -53.00
N ASP A 179 17.56 -29.78 -53.74
CA ASP A 179 17.33 -29.78 -55.21
C ASP A 179 18.61 -30.02 -56.04
N GLU A 180 19.81 -29.74 -55.50
CA GLU A 180 21.10 -30.12 -56.12
C GLU A 180 21.64 -31.50 -55.66
N GLY A 181 20.91 -32.19 -54.78
CA GLY A 181 21.33 -33.42 -54.11
C GLY A 181 20.49 -34.66 -54.41
N ALA A 182 19.97 -34.84 -55.62
CA ALA A 182 19.42 -36.13 -56.06
C ALA A 182 20.55 -37.09 -56.49
N ASP A 183 21.21 -37.72 -55.51
CA ASP A 183 21.70 -39.11 -55.55
C ASP A 183 22.61 -39.40 -54.34
N VAL A 184 22.03 -39.77 -53.19
CA VAL A 184 22.63 -40.84 -52.36
C VAL A 184 21.55 -41.51 -51.51
N GLU A 185 21.54 -42.84 -51.58
CA GLU A 185 20.59 -43.71 -50.91
C GLU A 185 20.54 -43.54 -49.39
N ALA A 186 19.33 -43.77 -48.88
CA ALA A 186 19.07 -44.04 -47.48
C ALA A 186 19.88 -45.26 -47.00
N VAL A 187 20.70 -45.04 -45.98
CA VAL A 187 21.08 -46.07 -45.01
C VAL A 187 20.90 -45.49 -43.61
N ASP A 188 19.79 -45.91 -43.01
CA ASP A 188 19.54 -45.87 -41.58
C ASP A 188 20.44 -46.92 -40.92
N ASP A 189 21.39 -46.48 -40.09
CA ASP A 189 21.58 -47.11 -38.79
C ASP A 189 22.43 -46.22 -37.85
N THR A 190 21.96 -46.23 -36.61
CA THR A 190 22.25 -45.40 -35.45
C THR A 190 23.67 -45.56 -34.89
N GLU A 191 24.32 -44.46 -34.49
CA GLU A 191 25.02 -44.38 -33.18
C GLU A 191 25.33 -42.93 -32.79
N ALA A 192 24.73 -42.48 -31.68
CA ALA A 192 25.06 -41.20 -31.03
C ALA A 192 26.39 -41.29 -30.28
N PRO A 193 27.14 -40.18 -30.16
CA PRO A 193 27.56 -39.81 -28.82
C PRO A 193 27.51 -38.30 -28.51
N ASP A 194 27.20 -38.04 -27.23
CA ASP A 194 27.34 -36.81 -26.46
C ASP A 194 28.63 -36.02 -26.74
N VAL A 195 28.51 -34.70 -27.00
CA VAL A 195 29.41 -33.67 -26.42
C VAL A 195 28.69 -32.32 -26.28
N ALA A 196 28.53 -31.90 -25.02
CA ALA A 196 28.42 -30.57 -24.43
C ALA A 196 28.36 -29.32 -25.35
N GLU A 197 27.27 -28.56 -25.22
CA GLU A 197 27.27 -27.10 -25.45
C GLU A 197 27.59 -26.37 -24.13
N ASP A 198 28.74 -25.71 -24.12
CA ASP A 198 29.08 -24.60 -23.24
C ASP A 198 28.56 -23.31 -23.89
N ALA A 199 27.62 -22.63 -23.24
CA ALA A 199 27.27 -21.25 -23.56
C ALA A 199 26.78 -20.50 -22.31
N ALA A 200 27.72 -19.73 -21.75
CA ALA A 200 27.56 -18.40 -21.17
C ALA A 200 26.50 -18.19 -20.06
N GLU A 201 27.04 -17.96 -18.85
CA GLU A 201 26.43 -17.31 -17.71
C GLU A 201 25.67 -16.01 -18.07
N ASP A 202 24.41 -15.91 -17.66
CA ASP A 202 23.85 -14.66 -17.17
C ASP A 202 23.03 -14.97 -15.90
N THR A 203 23.64 -14.68 -14.76
CA THR A 203 23.05 -14.77 -13.42
C THR A 203 21.85 -13.83 -13.30
N VAL A 204 20.65 -14.41 -13.19
CA VAL A 204 19.48 -13.74 -12.64
C VAL A 204 19.31 -14.24 -11.20
N GLU A 205 19.46 -13.33 -10.23
CA GLU A 205 19.09 -13.58 -8.83
C GLU A 205 17.61 -14.01 -8.75
N GLU A 206 17.38 -15.27 -8.42
CA GLU A 206 16.09 -15.74 -7.91
C GLU A 206 15.90 -15.24 -6.48
N THR A 207 14.90 -14.39 -6.30
CA THR A 207 14.28 -14.12 -5.01
C THR A 207 13.45 -15.34 -4.60
N GLU A 208 13.82 -15.97 -3.50
CA GLU A 208 13.03 -17.01 -2.84
C GLU A 208 11.67 -16.44 -2.37
N ASP A 209 10.60 -16.79 -3.08
CA ASP A 209 9.23 -16.76 -2.57
C ASP A 209 8.87 -18.18 -2.09
N VAL A 210 8.98 -18.40 -0.79
CA VAL A 210 8.44 -19.59 -0.13
C VAL A 210 6.96 -19.35 0.14
N ALA A 211 6.12 -19.87 -0.74
CA ALA A 211 4.69 -20.05 -0.49
C ALA A 211 4.49 -21.35 0.31
N GLU A 212 4.27 -21.21 1.61
CA GLU A 212 3.87 -22.30 2.50
C GLU A 212 2.34 -22.43 2.45
N ALA A 213 1.86 -23.49 1.82
CA ALA A 213 0.47 -23.91 1.80
C ALA A 213 0.32 -25.10 2.76
N GLU A 214 -0.33 -24.87 3.91
CA GLU A 214 -0.81 -25.93 4.79
C GLU A 214 -2.35 -25.87 4.76
N ALA A 215 -2.94 -26.95 4.28
CA ALA A 215 -4.37 -27.24 4.35
C ALA A 215 -4.59 -28.22 5.50
N GLU A 216 -5.36 -27.83 6.51
CA GLU A 216 -6.06 -28.77 7.39
C GLU A 216 -7.56 -28.45 7.36
N SER A 217 -8.33 -29.48 7.04
CA SER A 217 -9.78 -29.57 7.07
C SER A 217 -10.16 -30.61 8.12
N ASP A 218 -11.04 -30.24 9.04
CA ASP A 218 -11.96 -31.12 9.79
C ASP A 218 -13.13 -30.17 10.19
N ASP A 219 -14.27 -30.21 9.51
CA ASP A 219 -15.43 -31.11 9.76
C ASP A 219 -16.02 -30.93 11.16
N GLU A 220 -17.21 -30.34 11.22
CA GLU A 220 -18.36 -30.76 12.05
C GLU A 220 -19.50 -29.76 11.78
N ALA A 221 -20.46 -30.22 10.98
CA ALA A 221 -21.79 -29.67 10.91
C ALA A 221 -22.71 -30.59 11.73
N GLU A 222 -23.40 -30.05 12.74
CA GLU A 222 -24.75 -30.54 13.07
C GLU A 222 -25.69 -29.36 13.34
N THR A 223 -26.80 -29.44 12.61
CA THR A 223 -28.03 -28.68 12.71
C THR A 223 -28.82 -29.12 13.93
N GLU A 224 -29.57 -28.22 14.57
CA GLU A 224 -31.00 -28.46 14.86
C GLU A 224 -31.73 -27.16 15.24
N SER A 225 -32.91 -27.01 14.66
CA SER A 225 -33.94 -26.02 14.95
C SER A 225 -34.88 -26.55 16.03
N GLU A 226 -35.32 -25.73 16.98
CA GLU A 226 -36.67 -25.86 17.53
C GLU A 226 -37.13 -24.57 18.24
N THR A 227 -38.44 -24.38 18.20
CA THR A 227 -39.22 -23.19 18.47
C THR A 227 -39.75 -23.11 19.91
N ASP A 228 -40.32 -21.93 20.19
CA ASP A 228 -41.47 -21.64 21.06
C ASP A 228 -41.29 -21.24 22.55
N ASP A 229 -42.04 -20.17 22.85
CA ASP A 229 -42.68 -19.76 24.10
C ASP A 229 -41.81 -19.34 25.31
N ASP A 230 -41.97 -18.09 25.78
CA ASP A 230 -43.11 -17.71 26.63
C ASP A 230 -43.02 -16.26 27.16
N ALA A 231 -44.22 -15.70 27.39
CA ALA A 231 -44.58 -14.70 28.39
C ALA A 231 -44.13 -13.22 28.28
N SER A 232 -45.08 -12.43 27.74
CA SER A 232 -45.68 -11.25 28.39
C SER A 232 -45.16 -10.83 29.78
N THR A 233 -44.88 -9.54 29.97
CA THR A 233 -45.38 -8.79 31.14
C THR A 233 -45.63 -7.34 30.73
N GLU A 234 -46.89 -6.95 30.90
CA GLU A 234 -47.47 -5.62 30.74
C GLU A 234 -46.94 -4.63 31.80
N GLU A 235 -47.18 -3.34 31.54
CA GLU A 235 -47.57 -2.29 32.49
C GLU A 235 -46.86 -2.20 33.86
N GLU A 236 -46.26 -1.04 34.15
CA GLU A 236 -46.90 -0.12 35.09
C GLU A 236 -46.31 1.30 35.04
N GLN A 237 -47.21 2.24 35.25
CA GLN A 237 -47.03 3.68 35.28
C GLN A 237 -46.34 4.11 36.58
N ASN A 238 -45.39 5.05 36.47
CA ASN A 238 -45.26 6.23 37.34
C ASN A 238 -44.20 7.19 36.81
#